data_AF-A0A4P0Y2V8-F1
#
_entry.id   AF-A0A4P0Y2V8-F1
#
_cell.length_a   1.000
_cell.length_b   1.000
_cell.length_c   1.000
_cell.angle_alpha   90.00
_cell.angle_beta   90.00
_cell.angle_gamma   90.00
#
_symmetry.space_group_name_H-M   'P 1'
#
loop_
_entity.id
_entity.type
_entity.pdbx_description
1 polymer ?
#
loop_
_entity_poly.entity_id
_entity_poly.type
_entity_poly.pdbx_seq_one_letter_code
_entity_poly.pdbx_strand_id
1 'polypeptide(L)'
;MNPTSKKNILVLAALGAAALAAASYGAYWWHTGRFMQTTDDAYVGGDISAISSKVSGYIQQLAVQDNMAVKKGDLLIRIDDRDYRAALAKAAGEVAAQQAALADIQATRQLQQATIAGSAASLLAATAATEKLANDNRRYNALAASSAISAQIRDNASADYRRAHAEQEKAKADKTVAERQLAVLDARQQQILAALAQAQANL
;
A
#
# COMPACT_ATOMS: atom_id res chain seq x y z
N MET A 1 -48.56 -88.46 -62.93
CA MET A 1 -47.34 -87.96 -62.28
C MET A 1 -46.72 -86.91 -63.19
N ASN A 2 -47.02 -85.61 -62.96
CA ASN A 2 -46.52 -84.51 -63.80
C ASN A 2 -45.39 -83.75 -63.06
N PRO A 3 -44.14 -83.76 -63.57
CA PRO A 3 -42.97 -83.23 -62.85
C PRO A 3 -42.79 -81.71 -63.01
N THR A 4 -43.69 -81.00 -63.68
CA THR A 4 -43.57 -79.56 -63.97
C THR A 4 -44.09 -78.65 -62.85
N SER A 5 -44.90 -79.14 -61.91
CA SER A 5 -45.41 -78.30 -60.80
C SER A 5 -44.38 -78.08 -59.68
N LYS A 6 -43.53 -79.07 -59.39
CA LYS A 6 -42.49 -78.95 -58.34
C LYS A 6 -41.40 -77.94 -58.69
N LYS A 7 -41.04 -77.84 -59.98
CA LYS A 7 -40.06 -76.86 -60.47
C LYS A 7 -40.61 -75.43 -60.36
N ASN A 8 -41.90 -75.24 -60.64
CA ASN A 8 -42.58 -73.95 -60.49
C ASN A 8 -42.78 -73.56 -59.01
N ILE A 9 -43.05 -74.53 -58.12
CA ILE A 9 -43.15 -74.30 -56.67
C ILE A 9 -41.80 -73.91 -56.07
N LEU A 10 -40.70 -74.57 -56.48
CA LEU A 10 -39.35 -74.19 -56.05
C LEU A 10 -38.96 -72.80 -56.54
N VAL A 11 -39.32 -72.44 -57.78
CA VAL A 11 -39.12 -71.09 -58.33
C VAL A 11 -39.96 -70.05 -57.56
N LEU A 12 -41.22 -70.36 -57.25
CA LEU A 12 -42.10 -69.50 -56.43
C LEU A 12 -41.61 -69.34 -54.98
N ALA A 13 -41.10 -70.40 -54.37
CA ALA A 13 -40.53 -70.34 -53.01
C ALA A 13 -39.22 -69.54 -52.99
N ALA A 14 -38.36 -69.72 -54.00
CA ALA A 14 -37.15 -68.91 -54.16
C ALA A 14 -37.48 -67.43 -54.39
N LEU A 15 -38.51 -67.13 -55.21
CA LEU A 15 -39.02 -65.78 -55.41
C LEU A 15 -39.61 -65.18 -54.12
N GLY A 16 -40.37 -65.96 -53.36
CA GLY A 16 -40.92 -65.54 -52.07
C GLY A 16 -39.83 -65.27 -51.03
N ALA A 17 -38.82 -66.13 -50.93
CA ALA A 17 -37.67 -65.92 -50.05
C ALA A 17 -36.84 -64.71 -50.48
N ALA A 18 -36.63 -64.50 -51.78
CA ALA A 18 -35.96 -63.33 -52.32
C ALA A 18 -36.76 -62.03 -52.03
N ALA A 19 -38.08 -62.07 -52.17
CA ALA A 19 -38.96 -60.95 -51.84
C ALA A 19 -38.93 -60.61 -50.34
N LEU A 20 -38.92 -61.62 -49.46
CA LEU A 20 -38.79 -61.42 -48.02
C LEU A 20 -37.40 -60.88 -47.63
N ALA A 21 -36.33 -61.41 -48.22
CA ALA A 21 -34.98 -60.90 -48.01
C ALA A 21 -34.87 -59.43 -48.45
N ALA A 22 -35.41 -59.09 -49.63
CA ALA A 22 -35.45 -57.71 -50.13
C ALA A 22 -36.30 -56.79 -49.24
N ALA A 23 -37.46 -57.25 -48.75
CA ALA A 23 -38.30 -56.49 -47.83
C ALA A 23 -37.61 -56.26 -46.47
N SER A 24 -36.93 -57.27 -45.94
CA SER A 24 -36.19 -57.18 -44.66
C SER A 24 -34.96 -56.27 -44.75
N TYR A 25 -34.18 -56.37 -45.82
CA TYR A 25 -33.05 -55.46 -46.08
C TYR A 25 -33.54 -54.04 -46.36
N GLY A 26 -34.62 -53.90 -47.13
CA GLY A 26 -35.28 -52.62 -47.38
C GLY A 26 -35.78 -51.97 -46.09
N ALA A 27 -36.41 -52.73 -45.19
CA ALA A 27 -36.83 -52.25 -43.88
C ALA A 27 -35.64 -51.84 -43.01
N TYR A 28 -34.57 -52.65 -42.97
CA TYR A 28 -33.33 -52.32 -42.25
C TYR A 28 -32.67 -51.05 -42.81
N TRP A 29 -32.58 -50.91 -44.13
CA TRP A 29 -32.00 -49.75 -44.77
C TRP A 29 -32.85 -48.50 -44.53
N TRP A 30 -34.18 -48.61 -44.63
CA TRP A 30 -35.13 -47.51 -44.43
C TRP A 30 -35.18 -47.01 -42.99
N HIS A 31 -35.07 -47.92 -42.02
CA HIS A 31 -35.16 -47.58 -40.59
C HIS A 31 -33.81 -47.31 -39.94
N THR A 32 -32.73 -47.93 -40.40
CA THR A 32 -31.43 -47.92 -39.70
C THR A 32 -30.29 -47.49 -40.61
N GLY A 33 -30.09 -48.22 -41.71
CA GLY A 33 -28.91 -48.08 -42.56
C GLY A 33 -28.72 -46.68 -43.16
N ARG A 34 -29.82 -46.02 -43.56
CA ARG A 34 -29.75 -44.68 -44.19
C ARG A 34 -29.36 -43.54 -43.24
N PHE A 35 -29.44 -43.75 -41.92
CA PHE A 35 -29.16 -42.73 -40.90
C PHE A 35 -27.78 -42.87 -40.27
N MET A 36 -27.10 -43.98 -40.52
CA MET A 36 -25.72 -44.18 -40.06
C MET A 36 -24.78 -43.48 -41.02
N GLN A 37 -24.20 -42.37 -40.56
CA GLN A 37 -23.18 -41.62 -41.28
C GLN A 37 -21.83 -41.95 -40.65
N THR A 38 -20.95 -42.56 -41.43
CA THR A 38 -19.55 -42.77 -41.06
C THR A 38 -18.74 -41.71 -41.77
N THR A 39 -18.01 -40.91 -41.01
CA THR A 39 -17.09 -39.92 -41.56
C THR A 39 -15.80 -39.99 -40.76
N ASP A 40 -14.68 -39.90 -41.46
CA ASP A 40 -13.35 -39.76 -40.85
C ASP A 40 -13.05 -38.28 -40.52
N ASP A 41 -13.91 -37.36 -40.99
CA ASP A 41 -13.78 -35.92 -40.80
C ASP A 41 -14.65 -35.43 -39.64
N ALA A 42 -14.23 -35.71 -38.42
CA ALA A 42 -14.87 -35.22 -37.20
C ALA A 42 -13.90 -34.40 -36.35
N TYR A 43 -14.32 -33.20 -35.93
CA TYR A 43 -13.53 -32.29 -35.11
C TYR A 43 -14.21 -32.05 -33.76
N VAL A 44 -13.41 -31.99 -32.70
CA VAL A 44 -13.87 -31.62 -31.37
C VAL A 44 -13.74 -30.10 -31.21
N GLY A 45 -14.87 -29.42 -31.05
CA GLY A 45 -14.90 -28.01 -30.68
C GLY A 45 -14.73 -27.82 -29.17
N GLY A 46 -13.97 -26.82 -28.76
CA GLY A 46 -13.81 -26.46 -27.35
C GLY A 46 -13.42 -24.99 -27.18
N ASP A 47 -13.81 -24.40 -26.05
CA ASP A 47 -13.44 -23.03 -25.71
C ASP A 47 -11.98 -22.97 -25.25
N ILE A 48 -11.14 -22.24 -25.98
CA ILE A 48 -9.72 -22.09 -25.65
C ILE A 48 -9.51 -20.74 -24.96
N SER A 49 -9.02 -20.78 -23.73
CA SER A 49 -8.61 -19.58 -22.99
C SER A 49 -7.09 -19.56 -22.83
N ALA A 50 -6.44 -18.49 -23.32
CA ALA A 50 -5.02 -18.30 -23.11
C ALA A 50 -4.74 -17.88 -21.66
N ILE A 51 -3.74 -18.50 -21.05
CA ILE A 51 -3.27 -18.18 -19.70
C ILE A 51 -1.92 -17.46 -19.83
N SER A 52 -1.79 -16.29 -19.19
CA SER A 52 -0.56 -15.52 -19.15
C SER A 52 -0.22 -15.09 -17.73
N SER A 53 1.07 -14.89 -17.47
CA SER A 53 1.53 -14.32 -16.21
C SER A 53 1.30 -12.81 -16.20
N LYS A 54 0.90 -12.27 -15.04
CA LYS A 54 0.87 -10.80 -14.82
C LYS A 54 2.26 -10.20 -14.63
N VAL A 55 3.24 -11.04 -14.32
CA VAL A 55 4.61 -10.65 -14.00
C VAL A 55 5.59 -11.46 -14.83
N SER A 56 6.70 -10.83 -15.20
CA SER A 56 7.76 -11.48 -15.98
C SER A 56 8.75 -12.17 -15.06
N GLY A 57 9.09 -13.42 -15.31
CA GLY A 57 10.12 -14.10 -14.52
C GLY A 57 10.47 -15.47 -15.06
N TYR A 58 11.51 -16.07 -14.48
CA TYR A 58 11.94 -17.42 -14.84
C TYR A 58 10.99 -18.46 -14.25
N ILE A 59 10.65 -19.47 -15.04
CA ILE A 59 9.83 -20.60 -14.57
C ILE A 59 10.71 -21.47 -13.66
N GLN A 60 10.33 -21.57 -12.38
CA GLN A 60 10.95 -22.46 -11.40
C GLN A 60 10.38 -23.87 -11.48
N GLN A 61 9.08 -24.01 -11.76
CA GLN A 61 8.42 -25.31 -11.85
C GLN A 61 7.23 -25.26 -12.81
N LEU A 62 7.10 -26.29 -13.64
CA LEU A 62 5.89 -26.59 -14.40
C LEU A 62 5.18 -27.78 -13.72
N ALA A 63 3.94 -27.58 -13.28
CA ALA A 63 3.18 -28.54 -12.48
C ALA A 63 2.11 -29.30 -13.29
N VAL A 64 2.10 -29.13 -14.62
CA VAL A 64 1.15 -29.75 -15.54
C VAL A 64 1.87 -30.44 -16.69
N GLN A 65 1.14 -31.34 -17.34
CA GLN A 65 1.55 -32.05 -18.54
C GLN A 65 0.48 -31.90 -19.62
N ASP A 66 0.82 -32.21 -20.86
CA ASP A 66 -0.10 -32.09 -21.99
C ASP A 66 -1.38 -32.91 -21.77
N ASN A 67 -2.53 -32.32 -22.09
CA ASN A 67 -3.87 -32.90 -21.93
C ASN A 67 -4.25 -33.29 -20.49
N MET A 68 -3.51 -32.81 -19.48
CA MET A 68 -3.86 -33.01 -18.09
C MET A 68 -5.14 -32.22 -17.73
N ALA A 69 -6.14 -32.90 -17.18
CA ALA A 69 -7.33 -32.24 -16.65
C ALA A 69 -6.97 -31.43 -15.40
N VAL A 70 -7.33 -30.15 -15.40
CA VAL A 70 -7.09 -29.22 -14.29
C VAL A 70 -8.39 -28.56 -13.83
N LYS A 71 -8.43 -28.16 -12.56
CA LYS A 71 -9.53 -27.44 -11.94
C LYS A 71 -9.14 -26.01 -11.63
N LYS A 72 -10.15 -25.17 -11.38
CA LYS A 72 -9.92 -23.78 -10.96
C LYS A 72 -9.13 -23.75 -9.65
N GLY A 73 -8.00 -23.04 -9.68
CA GLY A 73 -7.10 -22.88 -8.53
C GLY A 73 -5.92 -23.83 -8.51
N ASP A 74 -5.85 -24.78 -9.45
CA ASP A 74 -4.70 -25.68 -9.56
C ASP A 74 -3.44 -24.90 -9.96
N LEU A 75 -2.31 -25.24 -9.33
CA LEU A 75 -1.01 -24.68 -9.69
C LEU A 75 -0.61 -25.22 -11.05
N LEU A 76 -0.44 -24.32 -12.03
CA LEU A 76 0.04 -24.69 -13.36
C LEU A 76 1.54 -24.42 -13.48
N ILE A 77 1.99 -23.24 -13.07
CA ILE A 77 3.36 -22.75 -13.23
C ILE A 77 3.76 -22.01 -11.94
N ARG A 78 4.96 -22.26 -11.44
CA ARG A 78 5.60 -21.47 -10.39
C ARG A 78 6.76 -20.69 -10.97
N ILE A 79 6.73 -19.37 -10.79
CA ILE A 79 7.79 -18.44 -11.18
C ILE A 79 8.79 -18.32 -10.01
N ASP A 80 10.08 -18.16 -10.30
CA ASP A 80 11.08 -17.86 -9.27
C ASP A 80 10.75 -16.52 -8.58
N ASP A 81 10.56 -16.57 -7.27
CA ASP A 81 10.10 -15.45 -6.45
C ASP A 81 11.24 -14.68 -5.77
N ARG A 82 12.51 -15.08 -5.94
CA ARG A 82 13.64 -14.50 -5.20
C ARG A 82 13.77 -13.00 -5.38
N ASP A 83 13.68 -12.51 -6.60
CA ASP A 83 13.78 -11.08 -6.91
C ASP A 83 12.60 -10.30 -6.33
N TYR A 84 11.39 -10.89 -6.36
CA TYR A 84 10.20 -10.29 -5.76
C TYR A 84 10.28 -10.26 -4.24
N ARG A 85 10.81 -11.31 -3.62
CA ARG A 85 11.05 -11.36 -2.16
C ARG A 85 12.12 -10.36 -1.74
N ALA A 86 13.17 -10.19 -2.53
CA ALA A 86 14.19 -9.17 -2.29
C ALA A 86 13.60 -7.75 -2.44
N ALA A 87 12.78 -7.51 -3.46
CA ALA A 87 12.07 -6.24 -3.64
C ALA A 87 11.10 -5.95 -2.48
N LEU A 88 10.34 -6.94 -2.04
CA LEU A 88 9.46 -6.84 -0.87
C LEU A 88 10.25 -6.53 0.40
N ALA A 89 11.35 -7.24 0.65
CA ALA A 89 12.21 -6.99 1.81
C ALA A 89 12.81 -5.57 1.78
N LYS A 90 13.19 -5.09 0.60
CA LYS A 90 13.66 -3.72 0.40
C LYS A 90 12.56 -2.69 0.72
N ALA A 91 11.37 -2.85 0.16
CA ALA A 91 10.23 -1.95 0.42
C ALA A 91 9.84 -1.97 1.90
N ALA A 92 9.85 -3.14 2.55
CA ALA A 92 9.59 -3.26 3.98
C ALA A 92 10.66 -2.53 4.81
N GLY A 93 11.93 -2.63 4.39
CA GLY A 93 13.04 -1.88 4.98
C GLY A 93 12.88 -0.37 4.84
N GLU A 94 12.41 0.11 3.68
CA GLU A 94 12.11 1.53 3.46
C GLU A 94 10.99 2.03 4.38
N VAL A 95 9.90 1.26 4.54
CA VAL A 95 8.83 1.57 5.51
C VAL A 95 9.38 1.63 6.94
N ALA A 96 10.18 0.64 7.34
CA ALA A 96 10.77 0.60 8.68
C ALA A 96 11.70 1.81 8.92
N ALA A 97 12.47 2.23 7.92
CA ALA A 97 13.32 3.41 8.00
C ALA A 97 12.50 4.70 8.20
N GLN A 98 11.39 4.86 7.47
CA GLN A 98 10.51 6.03 7.65
C GLN A 98 9.78 6.01 9.01
N GLN A 99 9.40 4.84 9.52
CA GLN A 99 8.86 4.70 10.87
C GLN A 99 9.88 5.10 11.95
N ALA A 100 11.14 4.70 11.79
CA ALA A 100 12.23 5.10 12.68
C ALA A 100 12.46 6.62 12.63
N ALA A 101 12.46 7.22 11.43
CA ALA A 101 12.55 8.67 11.28
C ALA A 101 11.37 9.41 11.94
N LEU A 102 10.17 8.84 11.89
CA LEU A 102 9.00 9.40 12.57
C LEU A 102 9.15 9.36 14.10
N ALA A 103 9.67 8.25 14.64
CA ALA A 103 9.94 8.14 16.07
C ALA A 103 11.03 9.15 16.53
N ASP A 104 12.09 9.31 15.72
CA ASP A 104 13.16 10.28 15.98
C ASP A 104 12.67 11.73 16.01
N ILE A 105 11.86 12.14 15.02
CA ILE A 105 11.33 13.51 15.00
C ILE A 105 10.35 13.76 16.16
N GLN A 106 9.59 12.74 16.58
CA GLN A 106 8.72 12.82 17.75
C GLN A 106 9.52 13.01 19.04
N ALA A 107 10.61 12.27 19.23
CA ALA A 107 11.50 12.43 20.38
C ALA A 107 12.17 13.81 20.36
N THR A 108 12.65 14.27 19.20
CA THR A 108 13.23 15.60 19.04
C THR A 108 12.22 16.71 19.35
N ARG A 109 10.95 16.52 18.96
CA ARG A 109 9.85 17.44 19.29
C ARG A 109 9.60 17.52 20.81
N GLN A 110 9.61 16.39 21.51
CA GLN A 110 9.48 16.36 22.98
C GLN A 110 10.65 17.10 23.66
N LEU A 111 11.88 16.88 23.19
CA LEU A 111 13.04 17.63 23.67
C LEU A 111 12.86 19.15 23.43
N GLN A 112 12.38 19.54 22.25
CA GLN A 112 12.12 20.95 21.94
C GLN A 112 11.05 21.57 22.86
N GLN A 113 10.02 20.81 23.24
CA GLN A 113 9.02 21.28 24.22
C GLN A 113 9.64 21.53 25.59
N ALA A 114 10.57 20.68 26.04
CA ALA A 114 11.32 20.89 27.27
C ALA A 114 12.20 22.16 27.17
N THR A 115 12.84 22.39 26.02
CA THR A 115 13.61 23.62 25.76
C THR A 115 12.73 24.87 25.85
N ILE A 116 11.52 24.84 25.25
CA ILE A 116 10.55 25.95 25.34
C ILE A 116 10.16 26.22 26.80
N ALA A 117 9.91 25.16 27.59
CA ALA A 117 9.60 25.30 29.01
C ALA A 117 10.76 25.95 29.78
N GLY A 118 12.01 25.57 29.48
CA GLY A 118 13.21 26.20 30.02
C GLY A 118 13.32 27.68 29.65
N SER A 119 13.14 28.04 28.38
CA SER A 119 13.14 29.44 27.94
C SER A 119 12.01 30.25 28.57
N ALA A 120 10.84 29.65 28.77
CA ALA A 120 9.72 30.30 29.46
C ALA A 120 10.04 30.57 30.94
N ALA A 121 10.69 29.64 31.63
CA ALA A 121 11.16 29.84 33.00
C ALA A 121 12.22 30.96 33.08
N SER A 122 13.16 31.01 32.13
CA SER A 122 14.16 32.08 32.04
C SER A 122 13.51 33.45 31.81
N LEU A 123 12.51 33.53 30.92
CA LEU A 123 11.74 34.76 30.71
C LEU A 123 11.00 35.19 31.99
N LEU A 124 10.41 34.26 32.72
CA LEU A 124 9.74 34.54 33.99
C LEU A 124 10.73 35.10 35.03
N ALA A 125 11.91 34.51 35.15
CA ALA A 125 12.97 35.00 36.04
C ALA A 125 13.45 36.42 35.64
N ALA A 126 13.68 36.66 34.34
CA ALA A 126 14.07 37.97 33.84
C ALA A 126 12.97 39.03 34.06
N THR A 127 11.71 38.65 33.88
CA THR A 127 10.55 39.54 34.13
C THR A 127 10.50 39.95 35.60
N ALA A 128 10.64 38.99 36.53
CA ALA A 128 10.66 39.29 37.96
C ALA A 128 11.83 40.20 38.37
N ALA A 129 13.01 40.00 37.77
CA ALA A 129 14.17 40.86 37.99
C ALA A 129 13.93 42.29 37.48
N THR A 130 13.34 42.43 36.29
CA THR A 130 12.95 43.73 35.73
C THR A 130 11.92 44.43 36.60
N GLU A 131 10.89 43.74 37.08
CA GLU A 131 9.87 44.30 37.98
C GLU A 131 10.48 44.84 39.27
N LYS A 132 11.38 44.07 39.89
CA LYS A 132 12.10 44.53 41.08
C LYS A 132 12.87 45.82 40.80
N LEU A 133 13.65 45.85 39.71
CA LEU A 133 14.47 47.02 39.37
C LEU A 133 13.62 48.21 38.90
N ALA A 134 12.45 47.97 38.30
CA ALA A 134 11.48 49.00 37.97
C ALA A 134 10.90 49.66 39.23
N ASN A 135 10.59 48.87 40.25
CA ASN A 135 10.15 49.35 41.57
C ASN A 135 11.26 50.17 42.25
N ASP A 136 12.49 49.65 42.25
CA ASP A 136 13.65 50.34 42.84
C ASP A 136 13.94 51.66 42.13
N ASN A 137 13.93 51.67 40.79
CA ASN A 137 14.10 52.89 40.00
C ASN A 137 13.00 53.93 40.30
N ARG A 138 11.72 53.52 40.38
CA ARG A 138 10.62 54.42 40.78
C ARG A 138 10.84 55.01 42.17
N ARG A 139 11.24 54.19 43.15
CA ARG A 139 11.52 54.63 44.51
C ARG A 139 12.68 55.63 44.57
N TYR A 140 13.79 55.36 43.89
CA TYR A 140 14.94 56.25 43.89
C TYR A 140 14.68 57.55 43.12
N ASN A 141 13.89 57.53 42.05
CA ASN A 141 13.45 58.76 41.38
C ASN A 141 12.64 59.67 42.32
N ALA A 142 11.74 59.09 43.13
CA ALA A 142 10.98 59.86 44.12
C ALA A 142 11.88 60.44 45.23
N LEU A 143 12.85 59.67 45.74
CA LEU A 143 13.80 60.14 46.76
C LEU A 143 14.79 61.20 46.23
N ALA A 144 15.18 61.10 44.95
CA ALA A 144 16.00 62.13 44.30
C ALA A 144 15.23 63.44 44.15
N ALA A 145 13.91 63.39 43.89
CA ALA A 145 13.07 64.58 43.81
C ALA A 145 12.95 65.32 45.16
N SER A 146 13.08 64.61 46.28
CA SER A 146 13.15 65.20 47.63
C SER A 146 14.59 65.50 48.07
N SER A 147 15.58 65.49 47.17
CA SER A 147 17.01 65.69 47.46
C SER A 147 17.59 64.75 48.54
N ALA A 148 16.98 63.59 48.76
CA ALA A 148 17.38 62.64 49.81
C ALA A 148 18.50 61.68 49.36
N ILE A 149 18.82 61.63 48.06
CA ILE A 149 19.90 60.83 47.48
C ILE A 149 20.64 61.62 46.40
N SER A 150 21.84 61.18 46.03
CA SER A 150 22.62 61.81 44.96
C SER A 150 22.10 61.46 43.56
N ALA A 151 22.37 62.33 42.59
CA ALA A 151 22.08 62.08 41.17
C ALA A 151 22.74 60.79 40.65
N GLN A 152 23.94 60.47 41.13
CA GLN A 152 24.65 59.24 40.76
C GLN A 152 23.86 57.97 41.14
N ILE A 153 23.24 57.93 42.33
CA ILE A 153 22.45 56.77 42.76
C ILE A 153 21.23 56.58 41.86
N ARG A 154 20.54 57.68 41.51
CA ARG A 154 19.43 57.67 40.56
C ARG A 154 19.86 57.16 39.19
N ASP A 155 20.98 57.66 38.67
CA ASP A 155 21.46 57.32 37.33
C ASP A 155 21.89 55.85 37.24
N ASN A 156 22.53 55.33 38.29
CA ASN A 156 22.85 53.91 38.41
C ASN A 156 21.57 53.05 38.42
N ALA A 157 20.55 53.42 39.19
CA ALA A 157 19.28 52.67 39.24
C ALA A 157 18.54 52.66 37.90
N SER A 158 18.56 53.78 37.18
CA SER A 158 18.00 53.89 35.83
C SER A 158 18.77 53.02 34.84
N ALA A 159 20.11 52.98 34.93
CA ALA A 159 20.93 52.09 34.11
C ALA A 159 20.67 50.61 34.42
N ASP A 160 20.54 50.24 35.69
CA ASP A 160 20.23 48.88 36.11
C ASP A 160 18.86 48.41 35.63
N TYR A 161 17.84 49.25 35.75
CA TYR A 161 16.51 48.96 35.19
C TYR A 161 16.56 48.76 33.67
N ARG A 162 17.22 49.66 32.93
CA ARG A 162 17.34 49.53 31.46
C ARG A 162 18.07 48.25 31.06
N ARG A 163 19.10 47.86 31.80
CA ARG A 163 19.83 46.61 31.58
C ARG A 163 18.94 45.38 31.82
N ALA A 164 18.17 45.37 32.91
CA ALA A 164 17.26 44.26 33.19
C ALA A 164 16.13 44.14 32.16
N HIS A 165 15.56 45.27 31.76
CA HIS A 165 14.57 45.31 30.68
C HIS A 165 15.14 44.76 29.35
N ALA A 166 16.38 45.11 29.00
CA ALA A 166 17.03 44.55 27.81
C ALA A 166 17.21 43.02 27.91
N GLU A 167 17.58 42.49 29.08
CA GLU A 167 17.71 41.05 29.29
C GLU A 167 16.34 40.33 29.24
N GLN A 168 15.26 40.95 29.72
CA GLN A 168 13.91 40.43 29.58
C GLN A 168 13.49 40.32 28.10
N GLU A 169 13.71 41.37 27.30
CA GLU A 169 13.38 41.36 25.87
C GLU A 169 14.21 40.31 25.12
N LYS A 170 15.48 40.13 25.49
CA LYS A 170 16.31 39.03 24.96
C LYS A 170 15.73 37.65 25.33
N ALA A 171 15.40 37.40 26.60
CA ALA A 171 14.80 36.13 27.02
C ALA A 171 13.46 35.84 26.31
N LYS A 172 12.69 36.89 26.02
CA LYS A 172 11.44 36.80 25.24
C LYS A 172 11.70 36.44 23.77
N ALA A 173 12.72 37.04 23.17
CA ALA A 173 13.16 36.68 21.83
C ALA A 173 13.64 35.21 21.78
N ASP A 174 14.44 34.78 22.76
CA ASP A 174 14.94 33.41 22.86
C ASP A 174 13.79 32.38 22.97
N LYS A 175 12.79 32.65 23.81
CA LYS A 175 11.56 31.84 23.88
C LYS A 175 10.85 31.79 22.53
N THR A 176 10.73 32.92 21.85
CA THR A 176 10.07 32.98 20.53
C THR A 176 10.83 32.15 19.51
N VAL A 177 12.16 32.21 19.49
CA VAL A 177 13.00 31.37 18.62
C VAL A 177 12.78 29.89 18.91
N ALA A 178 12.75 29.50 20.18
CA ALA A 178 12.47 28.12 20.59
C ALA A 178 11.07 27.66 20.12
N GLU A 179 10.06 28.52 20.18
CA GLU A 179 8.71 28.22 19.67
C GLU A 179 8.67 28.12 18.14
N ARG A 180 9.40 28.97 17.42
CA ARG A 180 9.49 28.90 15.95
C ARG A 180 10.19 27.63 15.47
N GLN A 181 11.18 27.15 16.21
CA GLN A 181 11.85 25.88 15.91
C GLN A 181 10.86 24.71 15.95
N LEU A 182 9.84 24.76 16.82
CA LEU A 182 8.79 23.73 16.86
C LEU A 182 8.00 23.67 15.54
N ALA A 183 7.68 24.82 14.94
CA ALA A 183 6.99 24.85 13.64
C ALA A 183 7.85 24.24 12.51
N VAL A 184 9.18 24.38 12.58
CA VAL A 184 10.10 23.72 11.64
C VAL A 184 10.08 22.20 11.82
N LEU A 185 10.05 21.72 13.07
CA LEU A 185 9.93 20.29 13.36
C LEU A 185 8.58 19.74 12.89
N ASP A 186 7.50 20.51 13.01
CA ASP A 186 6.16 20.12 12.55
C ASP A 186 6.13 19.94 11.03
N ALA A 187 6.73 20.86 10.28
CA ALA A 187 6.87 20.74 8.84
C ALA A 187 7.70 19.50 8.44
N ARG A 188 8.81 19.22 9.14
CA ARG A 188 9.61 18.01 8.91
C ARG A 188 8.84 16.73 9.22
N GLN A 189 8.04 16.72 10.29
CA GLN A 189 7.20 15.60 10.64
C GLN A 189 6.17 15.31 9.53
N GLN A 190 5.56 16.34 8.94
CA GLN A 190 4.65 16.16 7.79
C GLN A 190 5.37 15.59 6.56
N GLN A 191 6.60 16.03 6.28
CA GLN A 191 7.42 15.45 5.20
C GLN A 191 7.71 13.96 5.43
N ILE A 192 8.05 13.58 6.67
CA ILE A 192 8.29 12.17 7.03
C ILE A 192 7.01 11.35 6.90
N LEU A 193 5.86 11.87 7.33
CA LEU A 193 4.56 11.19 7.18
C LEU A 193 4.20 10.97 5.70
N ALA A 194 4.44 11.97 4.84
CA ALA A 194 4.23 11.82 3.41
C ALA A 194 5.18 10.77 2.80
N ALA A 195 6.45 10.77 3.19
CA ALA A 195 7.42 9.77 2.76
C ALA A 195 7.05 8.36 3.25
N LEU A 196 6.54 8.23 4.48
CA LEU A 196 6.05 6.97 5.02
C LEU A 196 4.84 6.45 4.23
N ALA A 197 3.87 7.32 3.93
CA ALA A 197 2.71 6.93 3.11
C ALA A 197 3.13 6.46 1.72
N GLN A 198 4.10 7.14 1.10
CA GLN A 198 4.66 6.71 -0.18
C GLN A 198 5.38 5.36 -0.08
N ALA A 199 6.20 5.14 0.96
CA ALA A 199 6.87 3.87 1.20
C ALA A 199 5.86 2.72 1.42
N GLN A 200 4.77 2.99 2.14
CA GLN A 200 3.69 2.03 2.35
C GLN A 200 2.91 1.71 1.07
N ALA A 201 2.75 2.67 0.16
CA ALA A 201 2.12 2.44 -1.13
C ALA A 201 3.00 1.60 -2.09
N ASN A 202 4.31 1.58 -1.87
CA ASN A 202 5.28 0.81 -2.64
C ASN A 202 5.50 -0.62 -2.10
N LEU A 203 4.96 -0.94 -0.93
CA LEU A 203 5.05 -2.24 -0.27
C LEU A 203 3.98 -3.20 -0.78
#